data_AF-A0A9N9F369-F1
#
_entry.id   AF-A0A9N9F369-F1
#
_cell.length_a   1.000
_cell.length_b   1.000
_cell.length_c   1.000
_cell.angle_alpha   90.00
_cell.angle_beta   90.00
_cell.angle_gamma   90.00
#
_symmetry.space_group_name_H-M   'P 1'
#
loop_
_entity.id
_entity.type
_entity.pdbx_description
1 polymer ?
#
loop_
_entity_poly.entity_id
_entity_poly.type
_entity_poly.pdbx_seq_one_letter_code
_entity_poly.pdbx_strand_id
1 'polypeptide(L)'
;MDNSFSTTPFQRVTNQVYPNNSSAVETNFNKQGERTKKSLTKKERKLLEQKVKSKNPEEFERIMKEKQEARKLKKQIQKEENQSVESILRPMAEISLNNEIDHHNRRKFTLMTYNLLAQSLCRREMFPNCGDAIRWKNRRPGLIKEILHYFPDVACFQEMDSTNLVDTFIPEFERSGYEMLYFQGSAKKKHGCCIMWKKSKFTKLKERNIEYDLIGCPSTKTLCVGIAVALAFKENEEENTIETNNVKKNDGIIVGTTHLYWRPQCMYERGRQILILTENLVDMNKEFGFNIFFAGVHEKSAASSSSPKSESTTNSNEEIIPLPNAHISELLSQFSKIPKSVSLYAKYYKQVEQENSETMIFGEPKFTCYGHWFKGTLDYIFMMNDDENLFKNIKVTKILKMPEEKEFFPALPNLKFNSDHLCLMVEFNIW
;
A
#
# COMPACT_ATOMS: atom_id res chain seq x y z
N MET A 1 -32.66 -63.77 -23.83
CA MET A 1 -32.96 -62.76 -22.79
C MET A 1 -31.72 -61.87 -22.67
N ASP A 2 -31.28 -61.14 -23.70
CA ASP A 2 -31.95 -60.06 -24.44
C ASP A 2 -32.52 -58.96 -23.52
N ASN A 3 -31.79 -57.85 -23.35
CA ASN A 3 -31.96 -56.71 -24.26
C ASN A 3 -30.84 -55.65 -24.11
N SER A 4 -30.24 -55.32 -25.25
CA SER A 4 -29.71 -54.04 -25.76
C SER A 4 -29.39 -52.87 -24.80
N PHE A 5 -28.18 -52.33 -24.90
CA PHE A 5 -27.93 -50.94 -25.35
C PHE A 5 -26.50 -50.79 -25.91
N SER A 6 -26.43 -50.10 -27.05
CA SER A 6 -25.27 -49.98 -27.94
C SER A 6 -24.13 -49.14 -27.37
N THR A 7 -22.90 -49.62 -27.55
CA THR A 7 -21.67 -48.86 -27.36
C THR A 7 -21.35 -48.04 -28.62
N THR A 8 -21.44 -46.72 -28.53
CA THR A 8 -20.88 -45.79 -29.53
C THR A 8 -19.49 -45.30 -29.15
N PRO A 9 -18.60 -45.02 -30.13
CA PRO A 9 -17.21 -44.70 -29.88
C PRO A 9 -17.03 -43.23 -29.49
N PHE A 10 -16.12 -42.97 -28.55
CA PHE A 10 -15.59 -41.64 -28.25
C PHE A 10 -14.94 -41.04 -29.50
N GLN A 11 -15.71 -40.22 -30.22
CA GLN A 11 -15.16 -39.33 -31.23
C GLN A 11 -14.38 -38.22 -30.53
N ARG A 12 -13.11 -38.10 -30.91
CA ARG A 12 -12.28 -36.89 -30.77
C ARG A 12 -13.14 -35.66 -31.08
N VAL A 13 -13.44 -34.86 -30.06
CA VAL A 13 -13.91 -33.49 -30.27
C VAL A 13 -12.76 -32.75 -30.93
N THR A 14 -12.94 -32.50 -32.22
CA THR A 14 -12.06 -31.69 -33.03
C THR A 14 -12.08 -30.27 -32.47
N ASN A 15 -10.90 -29.69 -32.28
CA ASN A 15 -10.71 -28.28 -31.95
C ASN A 15 -11.40 -27.43 -33.02
N GLN A 16 -12.65 -27.00 -32.76
CA GLN A 16 -13.24 -25.89 -33.48
C GLN A 16 -12.55 -24.61 -33.00
N VAL A 17 -11.83 -24.03 -33.95
CA VAL A 17 -11.03 -22.83 -33.84
C VAL A 17 -11.94 -21.65 -33.49
N TYR A 18 -11.95 -21.24 -32.22
CA TYR A 18 -12.28 -19.85 -31.88
C TYR A 18 -11.16 -18.96 -32.43
N PRO A 19 -11.46 -17.90 -33.20
CA PRO A 19 -10.42 -17.01 -33.69
C PRO A 19 -9.82 -16.25 -32.51
N ASN A 20 -8.62 -16.68 -32.13
CA ASN A 20 -7.73 -15.95 -31.24
C ASN A 20 -7.56 -14.52 -31.75
N ASN A 21 -7.59 -13.59 -30.80
CA ASN A 21 -7.28 -12.19 -31.05
C ASN A 21 -5.76 -12.04 -31.24
N SER A 22 -5.25 -12.43 -32.41
CA SER A 22 -3.88 -12.10 -32.84
C SER A 22 -3.91 -11.71 -34.31
N SER A 23 -3.53 -10.46 -34.57
CA SER A 23 -3.07 -9.92 -35.86
C SER A 23 -3.78 -10.44 -37.13
N ALA A 24 -4.56 -9.58 -37.80
CA ALA A 24 -4.71 -9.74 -39.25
C ALA A 24 -3.30 -9.69 -39.86
N VAL A 25 -2.78 -10.86 -40.28
CA VAL A 25 -1.45 -11.01 -40.88
C VAL A 25 -1.64 -10.95 -42.38
N GLU A 26 -1.10 -9.93 -43.05
CA GLU A 26 -0.76 -10.08 -44.47
C GLU A 26 0.57 -10.82 -44.56
N THR A 27 0.55 -12.00 -45.18
CA THR A 27 1.76 -12.75 -45.50
C THR A 27 2.35 -12.22 -46.80
N ASN A 28 3.46 -11.49 -46.71
CA ASN A 28 4.31 -11.20 -47.87
C ASN A 28 5.60 -12.02 -47.79
N PHE A 29 6.02 -12.57 -48.93
CA PHE A 29 7.30 -13.24 -49.11
C PHE A 29 8.31 -12.21 -49.66
N ASN A 30 9.49 -12.10 -49.05
CA ASN A 30 10.59 -11.38 -49.69
C ASN A 30 11.18 -12.24 -50.83
N LYS A 31 11.98 -11.66 -51.73
CA LYS A 31 12.62 -12.30 -52.90
C LYS A 31 13.49 -13.54 -52.58
N GLN A 32 13.65 -13.91 -51.30
CA GLN A 32 14.36 -15.09 -50.80
C GLN A 32 13.47 -16.09 -50.03
N GLY A 33 12.15 -15.90 -49.97
CA GLY A 33 11.22 -16.92 -49.43
C GLY A 33 11.01 -16.94 -47.91
N GLU A 34 11.59 -16.03 -47.12
CA GLU A 34 11.38 -15.98 -45.66
C GLU A 34 10.12 -15.21 -45.23
N ARG A 35 9.41 -15.75 -44.23
CA ARG A 35 8.21 -15.15 -43.60
C ARG A 35 8.62 -14.09 -42.56
N THR A 36 8.23 -12.83 -42.77
CA THR A 36 8.35 -11.79 -41.74
C THR A 36 6.96 -11.31 -41.28
N LYS A 37 6.73 -11.26 -39.96
CA LYS A 37 5.49 -10.75 -39.35
C LYS A 37 5.66 -9.27 -39.01
N LYS A 38 4.97 -8.38 -39.71
CA LYS A 38 4.93 -6.95 -39.38
C LYS A 38 3.60 -6.60 -38.71
N SER A 39 3.65 -6.01 -37.51
CA SER A 39 2.46 -5.56 -36.79
C SER A 39 1.86 -4.33 -37.45
N LEU A 40 0.60 -4.42 -37.87
CA LEU A 40 -0.13 -3.30 -38.49
C LEU A 40 -0.32 -2.15 -37.48
N THR A 41 0.04 -0.94 -37.91
CA THR A 41 -0.19 0.31 -37.20
C THR A 41 -1.68 0.65 -37.11
N LYS A 42 -2.04 1.55 -36.19
CA LYS A 42 -3.44 1.96 -35.94
C LYS A 42 -4.14 2.53 -37.19
N LYS A 43 -3.38 3.20 -38.08
CA LYS A 43 -3.89 3.73 -39.35
C LYS A 43 -4.14 2.61 -40.38
N GLU A 44 -3.21 1.67 -40.50
CA GLU A 44 -3.35 0.53 -41.43
C GLU A 44 -4.52 -0.38 -41.06
N ARG A 45 -4.75 -0.61 -39.76
CA ARG A 45 -5.93 -1.36 -39.29
C ARG A 45 -7.25 -0.69 -39.68
N LYS A 46 -7.35 0.64 -39.53
CA LYS A 46 -8.55 1.38 -39.94
C LYS A 46 -8.78 1.31 -41.45
N LEU A 47 -7.72 1.39 -42.25
CA LEU A 47 -7.82 1.29 -43.71
C LEU A 47 -8.26 -0.12 -44.14
N LEU A 48 -7.75 -1.16 -43.47
CA LEU A 48 -8.16 -2.55 -43.70
C LEU A 48 -9.62 -2.76 -43.29
N GLU A 49 -10.05 -2.24 -42.14
CA GLU A 49 -11.45 -2.27 -41.70
C GLU A 49 -12.38 -1.58 -42.71
N GLN A 50 -11.97 -0.43 -43.28
CA GLN A 50 -12.71 0.26 -44.34
C GLN A 50 -12.79 -0.56 -45.63
N LYS A 51 -11.68 -1.19 -46.05
CA LYS A 51 -11.64 -2.07 -47.24
C LYS A 51 -12.50 -3.33 -47.09
N VAL A 52 -12.56 -3.91 -45.88
CA VAL A 52 -13.40 -5.09 -45.60
C VAL A 52 -14.87 -4.67 -45.58
N LYS A 53 -15.20 -3.53 -44.94
CA LYS A 53 -16.55 -2.96 -44.94
C LYS A 53 -17.08 -2.66 -46.35
N SER A 54 -16.23 -2.20 -47.27
CA SER A 54 -16.64 -1.91 -48.65
C SER A 54 -16.80 -3.16 -49.52
N LYS A 55 -16.15 -4.28 -49.18
CA LYS A 55 -16.24 -5.54 -49.93
C LYS A 55 -17.46 -6.38 -49.55
N ASN A 56 -17.81 -6.42 -48.26
CA ASN A 56 -19.01 -7.13 -47.79
C ASN A 56 -19.61 -6.42 -46.57
N PRO A 57 -20.54 -5.46 -46.77
CA PRO A 57 -21.10 -4.64 -45.69
C PRO A 57 -21.86 -5.46 -44.64
N GLU A 58 -22.66 -6.44 -45.07
CA GLU A 58 -23.51 -7.25 -44.18
C GLU A 58 -22.68 -8.16 -43.27
N GLU A 59 -21.66 -8.81 -43.81
CA GLU A 59 -20.74 -9.66 -43.04
C GLU A 59 -19.92 -8.84 -42.03
N PHE A 60 -19.47 -7.64 -42.42
CA PHE A 60 -18.76 -6.73 -41.52
C PHE A 60 -19.63 -6.30 -40.33
N GLU A 61 -20.90 -5.97 -40.58
CA GLU A 61 -21.83 -5.56 -39.54
C GLU A 61 -22.12 -6.70 -38.55
N ARG A 62 -22.31 -7.92 -39.07
CA ARG A 62 -22.46 -9.13 -38.25
C ARG A 62 -21.24 -9.39 -37.35
N ILE A 63 -20.03 -9.35 -37.91
CA ILE A 63 -18.78 -9.53 -37.13
C ILE A 63 -18.62 -8.45 -36.05
N MET A 64 -19.01 -7.20 -36.35
CA MET A 64 -18.95 -6.11 -35.38
C MET A 64 -19.95 -6.29 -34.24
N LYS A 65 -21.17 -6.77 -34.55
CA LYS A 65 -22.19 -7.10 -33.56
C LYS A 65 -21.75 -8.27 -32.67
N GLU A 66 -21.24 -9.35 -33.25
CA GLU A 66 -20.67 -10.49 -32.53
C GLU A 66 -19.50 -10.05 -31.62
N LYS A 67 -18.60 -9.17 -32.09
CA LYS A 67 -17.53 -8.58 -31.26
C LYS A 67 -18.08 -7.72 -30.13
N GLN A 68 -19.15 -6.97 -30.35
CA GLN A 68 -19.76 -6.13 -29.33
C GLN A 68 -20.45 -6.98 -28.26
N GLU A 69 -21.15 -8.04 -28.66
CA GLU A 69 -21.77 -9.02 -27.76
C GLU A 69 -20.72 -9.79 -26.97
N ALA A 70 -19.65 -10.29 -27.61
CA ALA A 70 -18.52 -10.92 -26.92
C ALA A 70 -17.84 -9.97 -25.92
N ARG A 71 -17.73 -8.67 -26.24
CA ARG A 71 -17.22 -7.66 -25.29
C ARG A 71 -18.18 -7.42 -24.12
N LYS A 72 -19.50 -7.44 -24.36
CA LYS A 72 -20.51 -7.32 -23.29
C LYS A 72 -20.49 -8.54 -22.38
N LEU A 73 -20.48 -9.74 -22.96
CA LEU A 73 -20.39 -11.00 -22.23
C LEU A 73 -19.09 -11.07 -21.41
N LYS A 74 -17.94 -10.70 -21.99
CA LYS A 74 -16.67 -10.63 -21.26
C LYS A 74 -16.70 -9.64 -20.10
N LYS A 75 -17.36 -8.49 -20.27
CA LYS A 75 -17.57 -7.53 -19.17
C LYS A 75 -18.52 -8.07 -18.11
N GLN A 76 -19.53 -8.84 -18.49
CA GLN A 76 -20.49 -9.45 -17.58
C GLN A 76 -19.84 -10.57 -16.77
N ILE A 77 -19.13 -11.50 -17.42
CA ILE A 77 -18.32 -12.55 -16.77
C ILE A 77 -17.32 -11.91 -15.81
N GLN A 78 -16.58 -10.88 -16.25
CA GLN A 78 -15.62 -10.20 -15.38
C GLN A 78 -16.31 -9.46 -14.20
N LYS A 79 -17.56 -9.01 -14.37
CA LYS A 79 -18.33 -8.39 -13.29
C LYS A 79 -18.84 -9.44 -12.29
N GLU A 80 -19.30 -10.59 -12.77
CA GLU A 80 -19.75 -11.73 -11.97
C GLU A 80 -18.57 -12.38 -11.21
N GLU A 81 -17.42 -12.57 -11.87
CA GLU A 81 -16.17 -13.01 -11.22
C GLU A 81 -15.73 -12.01 -10.15
N ASN A 82 -15.71 -10.71 -10.44
CA ASN A 82 -15.35 -9.68 -9.45
C ASN A 82 -16.38 -9.56 -8.31
N GLN A 83 -17.64 -9.95 -8.51
CA GLN A 83 -18.66 -10.00 -7.45
C GLN A 83 -18.52 -11.25 -6.57
N SER A 84 -17.99 -12.35 -7.11
CA SER A 84 -17.78 -13.60 -6.36
C SER A 84 -16.48 -13.66 -5.55
N VAL A 85 -15.49 -12.83 -5.86
CA VAL A 85 -14.22 -12.80 -5.13
C VAL A 85 -14.37 -11.84 -3.94
N GLU A 86 -14.83 -12.37 -2.82
CA GLU A 86 -14.88 -11.63 -1.58
C GLU A 86 -13.45 -11.32 -1.10
N SER A 87 -13.17 -10.04 -0.87
CA SER A 87 -11.95 -9.55 -0.23
C SER A 87 -11.69 -10.35 1.04
N ILE A 88 -10.47 -10.88 1.22
CA ILE A 88 -10.12 -11.63 2.44
C ILE A 88 -9.98 -10.61 3.58
N LEU A 89 -10.97 -10.62 4.48
CA LEU A 89 -10.97 -9.78 5.67
C LEU A 89 -10.34 -10.56 6.82
N ARG A 90 -9.32 -9.96 7.43
CA ARG A 90 -8.47 -10.55 8.47
C ARG A 90 -8.99 -10.18 9.86
N PRO A 91 -9.00 -11.10 10.84
CA PRO A 91 -9.48 -10.79 12.18
C PRO A 91 -8.45 -9.97 12.99
N MET A 92 -8.94 -9.12 13.89
CA MET A 92 -8.15 -8.52 14.96
C MET A 92 -7.96 -9.57 16.08
N ALA A 93 -6.73 -10.01 16.31
CA ALA A 93 -6.40 -10.98 17.34
C ALA A 93 -6.05 -10.30 18.67
N GLU A 94 -6.46 -10.91 19.77
CA GLU A 94 -6.17 -10.43 21.13
C GLU A 94 -4.75 -10.74 21.55
N ILE A 95 -4.16 -9.83 22.33
CA ILE A 95 -2.86 -10.03 22.97
C ILE A 95 -3.11 -10.41 24.43
N SER A 96 -2.62 -11.58 24.82
CA SER A 96 -2.66 -12.05 26.21
C SER A 96 -1.75 -11.20 27.09
N LEU A 97 -2.31 -10.57 28.12
CA LEU A 97 -1.58 -9.69 29.03
C LEU A 97 -1.69 -10.22 30.45
N ASN A 98 -0.55 -10.52 31.07
CA ASN A 98 -0.50 -11.01 32.45
C ASN A 98 -0.72 -9.84 33.43
N ASN A 99 -1.61 -10.05 34.40
CA ASN A 99 -1.98 -9.16 35.51
C ASN A 99 -2.67 -7.84 35.12
N GLU A 100 -3.96 -7.77 35.40
CA GLU A 100 -4.78 -6.57 35.15
C GLU A 100 -4.81 -5.67 36.39
N ILE A 101 -4.37 -4.42 36.21
CA ILE A 101 -4.85 -3.31 37.03
C ILE A 101 -5.98 -2.69 36.22
N ASP A 102 -7.22 -2.82 36.69
CA ASP A 102 -8.35 -2.13 36.06
C ASP A 102 -8.18 -0.63 36.26
N HIS A 103 -8.06 0.10 35.15
CA HIS A 103 -7.99 1.55 35.19
C HIS A 103 -9.37 2.06 34.82
N HIS A 104 -10.06 2.68 35.78
CA HIS A 104 -11.28 3.42 35.50
C HIS A 104 -10.94 4.56 34.51
N ASN A 105 -11.73 4.74 33.45
CA ASN A 105 -11.55 5.66 32.30
C ASN A 105 -10.55 5.28 31.19
N ARG A 106 -10.59 4.03 30.69
CA ARG A 106 -9.84 3.65 29.48
C ARG A 106 -10.50 4.18 28.20
N ARG A 107 -9.76 4.94 27.40
CA ARG A 107 -10.15 5.30 26.04
C ARG A 107 -9.59 4.27 25.05
N LYS A 108 -10.41 3.82 24.11
CA LYS A 108 -10.01 2.86 23.07
C LYS A 108 -9.81 3.55 21.73
N PHE A 109 -8.69 3.27 21.08
CA PHE A 109 -8.49 3.68 19.70
C PHE A 109 -7.69 2.65 18.90
N THR A 110 -7.85 2.70 17.58
CA THR A 110 -7.07 1.88 16.65
C THR A 110 -6.21 2.75 15.73
N LEU A 111 -4.98 2.31 15.45
CA LEU A 111 -4.09 2.92 14.47
C LEU A 111 -3.81 1.93 13.33
N MET A 112 -4.11 2.35 12.10
CA MET A 112 -3.81 1.62 10.87
C MET A 112 -2.62 2.27 10.13
N THR A 113 -1.83 1.47 9.41
CA THR A 113 -0.98 1.97 8.32
C THR A 113 -1.15 1.15 7.06
N TYR A 114 -1.17 1.80 5.90
CA TYR A 114 -1.36 1.13 4.61
C TYR A 114 -0.74 1.91 3.45
N ASN A 115 0.24 1.31 2.77
CA ASN A 115 0.70 1.80 1.47
C ASN A 115 -0.32 1.39 0.39
N LEU A 116 -0.89 2.37 -0.32
CA LEU A 116 -2.02 2.19 -1.23
C LEU A 116 -1.60 1.87 -2.69
N LEU A 117 -0.31 1.84 -2.99
CA LEU A 117 0.25 1.66 -4.32
C LEU A 117 -0.31 2.70 -5.32
N ALA A 118 0.36 3.84 -5.45
CA ALA A 118 -0.11 4.92 -6.32
C ALA A 118 -0.19 4.45 -7.78
N GLN A 119 -1.23 4.87 -8.51
CA GLN A 119 -1.37 4.46 -9.91
C GLN A 119 -0.21 4.95 -10.78
N SER A 120 0.42 6.07 -10.41
CA SER A 120 1.62 6.58 -11.07
C SER A 120 2.86 5.68 -10.93
N LEU A 121 2.89 4.81 -9.92
CA LEU A 121 4.02 3.91 -9.64
C LEU A 121 3.82 2.52 -10.27
N CYS A 122 2.59 2.16 -10.62
CA CYS A 122 2.27 0.91 -11.30
C CYS A 122 2.83 0.82 -12.74
N ARG A 123 4.03 0.24 -12.91
CA ARG A 123 4.60 -0.12 -14.23
C ARG A 123 4.40 -1.60 -14.53
N ARG A 124 4.04 -1.96 -15.76
CA ARG A 124 3.68 -3.35 -16.12
C ARG A 124 4.83 -4.33 -15.88
N GLU A 125 6.05 -3.86 -16.06
CA GLU A 125 7.29 -4.61 -15.88
C GLU A 125 7.56 -4.94 -14.40
N MET A 126 7.07 -4.10 -13.48
CA MET A 126 7.18 -4.33 -12.03
C MET A 126 6.09 -5.25 -11.50
N PHE A 127 5.04 -5.51 -12.30
CA PHE A 127 3.87 -6.30 -11.92
C PHE A 127 3.43 -7.26 -13.04
N PRO A 128 4.32 -8.14 -13.53
CA PRO A 128 4.07 -8.96 -14.72
C PRO A 128 2.89 -9.92 -14.55
N ASN A 129 2.66 -10.40 -13.32
CA ASN A 129 1.65 -11.41 -13.00
C ASN A 129 0.32 -10.82 -12.49
N CYS A 130 0.20 -9.50 -12.37
CA CYS A 130 -0.99 -8.86 -11.76
C CYS A 130 -2.13 -8.62 -12.77
N GLY A 131 -1.89 -8.84 -14.06
CA GLY A 131 -2.90 -8.68 -15.11
C GLY A 131 -3.60 -7.31 -15.03
N ASP A 132 -4.93 -7.30 -15.09
CA ASP A 132 -5.68 -6.06 -14.97
C ASP A 132 -5.97 -5.64 -13.53
N ALA A 133 -5.64 -6.47 -12.52
CA ALA A 133 -5.87 -6.14 -11.12
C ALA A 133 -5.08 -4.89 -10.68
N ILE A 134 -3.96 -4.57 -11.34
CA ILE A 134 -3.17 -3.38 -11.05
C ILE A 134 -3.86 -2.04 -11.40
N ARG A 135 -4.88 -2.06 -12.26
CA ARG A 135 -5.53 -0.83 -12.72
C ARG A 135 -6.35 -0.19 -11.59
N TRP A 136 -6.23 1.11 -11.40
CA TRP A 136 -6.93 1.88 -10.36
C TRP A 136 -8.42 1.59 -10.30
N LYS A 137 -9.11 1.60 -11.44
CA LYS A 137 -10.55 1.27 -11.53
C LYS A 137 -10.92 -0.09 -10.92
N ASN A 138 -10.00 -1.04 -10.90
CA ASN A 138 -10.18 -2.38 -10.36
C ASN A 138 -9.73 -2.47 -8.89
N ARG A 139 -8.68 -1.72 -8.50
CA ARG A 139 -8.17 -1.67 -7.11
C ARG A 139 -9.06 -0.84 -6.19
N ARG A 140 -9.49 0.32 -6.66
CA ARG A 140 -10.20 1.35 -5.87
C ARG A 140 -11.36 0.79 -5.05
N PRO A 141 -12.32 0.01 -5.61
CA PRO A 141 -13.46 -0.47 -4.82
C PRO A 141 -13.04 -1.34 -3.65
N GLY A 142 -12.06 -2.22 -3.84
CA GLY A 142 -11.58 -3.11 -2.78
C GLY A 142 -10.67 -2.40 -1.77
N LEU A 143 -9.84 -1.44 -2.19
CA LEU A 143 -9.08 -0.57 -1.27
C LEU A 143 -10.00 0.18 -0.30
N ILE A 144 -11.02 0.86 -0.83
CA ILE A 144 -11.97 1.61 0.00
C ILE A 144 -12.79 0.65 0.88
N LYS A 145 -13.22 -0.50 0.34
CA LYS A 145 -13.92 -1.53 1.13
C LYS A 145 -13.06 -2.03 2.28
N GLU A 146 -11.78 -2.33 2.06
CA GLU A 146 -10.86 -2.83 3.10
C GLU A 146 -10.66 -1.78 4.21
N ILE A 147 -10.36 -0.54 3.83
CA ILE A 147 -10.15 0.56 4.79
C ILE A 147 -11.41 0.79 5.64
N LEU A 148 -12.59 0.88 5.01
CA LEU A 148 -13.84 1.17 5.71
C LEU A 148 -14.40 -0.06 6.45
N HIS A 149 -14.04 -1.28 6.04
CA HIS A 149 -14.39 -2.48 6.80
C HIS A 149 -13.72 -2.47 8.17
N TYR A 150 -12.41 -2.19 8.21
CA TYR A 150 -11.66 -2.10 9.46
C TYR A 150 -12.01 -0.85 10.26
N PHE A 151 -12.53 0.19 9.60
CA PHE A 151 -13.03 1.41 10.20
C PHE A 151 -12.08 2.00 11.27
N PRO A 152 -10.79 2.22 10.92
CA PRO A 152 -9.78 2.63 11.89
C PRO A 152 -10.11 3.99 12.50
N ASP A 153 -9.81 4.21 13.77
CA ASP A 153 -9.95 5.52 14.39
C ASP A 153 -8.93 6.54 13.89
N VAL A 154 -7.68 6.09 13.63
CA VAL A 154 -6.64 6.84 12.91
C VAL A 154 -5.98 5.92 11.89
N ALA A 155 -5.69 6.42 10.69
CA ALA A 155 -4.99 5.68 9.64
C ALA A 155 -3.92 6.52 8.96
N CYS A 156 -2.75 5.93 8.75
CA CYS A 156 -1.63 6.49 8.01
C CYS A 156 -1.54 5.83 6.63
N PHE A 157 -1.63 6.62 5.57
CA PHE A 157 -1.52 6.12 4.20
C PHE A 157 -0.27 6.63 3.50
N GLN A 158 0.41 5.73 2.81
CA GLN A 158 1.53 6.04 1.93
C GLN A 158 1.10 5.80 0.48
N GLU A 159 1.76 6.50 -0.45
CA GLU A 159 1.43 6.44 -1.88
C GLU A 159 -0.05 6.72 -2.21
N MET A 160 -0.69 7.62 -1.45
CA MET A 160 -2.04 8.06 -1.79
C MET A 160 -1.97 8.96 -3.02
N ASP A 161 -2.65 8.53 -4.09
CA ASP A 161 -2.62 9.17 -5.41
C ASP A 161 -3.31 10.55 -5.38
N SER A 162 -2.59 11.59 -5.79
CA SER A 162 -3.12 12.96 -5.80
C SER A 162 -4.18 13.17 -6.87
N THR A 163 -4.15 12.38 -7.95
CA THR A 163 -5.13 12.48 -9.04
C THR A 163 -6.50 11.94 -8.66
N ASN A 164 -6.56 11.13 -7.58
CA ASN A 164 -7.80 10.54 -7.08
C ASN A 164 -8.25 11.11 -5.72
N LEU A 165 -7.64 12.21 -5.29
CA LEU A 165 -7.91 12.82 -3.99
C LEU A 165 -9.31 13.43 -3.93
N VAL A 166 -9.63 14.30 -4.88
CA VAL A 166 -10.87 15.09 -4.92
C VAL A 166 -12.08 14.25 -5.36
N ASP A 167 -11.88 13.30 -6.27
CA ASP A 167 -12.97 12.52 -6.88
C ASP A 167 -13.32 11.23 -6.11
N THR A 168 -12.42 10.77 -5.24
CA THR A 168 -12.55 9.50 -4.53
C THR A 168 -12.25 9.64 -3.04
N PHE A 169 -11.00 9.90 -2.65
CA PHE A 169 -10.60 9.76 -1.25
C PHE A 169 -11.33 10.74 -0.31
N ILE A 170 -11.35 12.04 -0.65
CA ILE A 170 -12.02 13.05 0.17
C ILE A 170 -13.52 12.72 0.34
N PRO A 171 -14.31 12.53 -0.74
CA PRO A 171 -15.73 12.21 -0.59
C PRO A 171 -16.03 10.91 0.17
N GLU A 172 -15.25 9.85 -0.04
CA GLU A 172 -15.43 8.57 0.66
C GLU A 172 -15.15 8.70 2.17
N PHE A 173 -14.07 9.40 2.53
CA PHE A 173 -13.66 9.56 3.93
C PHE A 173 -14.54 10.56 4.67
N GLU A 174 -14.87 11.70 4.08
CA GLU A 174 -15.75 12.69 4.70
C GLU A 174 -17.14 12.13 5.01
N ARG A 175 -17.73 11.41 4.03
CA ARG A 175 -19.01 10.70 4.19
C ARG A 175 -18.95 9.62 5.25
N SER A 176 -17.78 9.04 5.47
CA SER A 176 -17.56 8.01 6.50
C SER A 176 -17.19 8.59 7.88
N GLY A 177 -17.29 9.91 8.05
CA GLY A 177 -17.07 10.58 9.35
C GLY A 177 -15.61 10.93 9.65
N TYR A 178 -14.74 10.90 8.64
CA TYR A 178 -13.32 11.20 8.79
C TYR A 178 -12.97 12.64 8.42
N GLU A 179 -11.87 13.11 8.98
CA GLU A 179 -11.07 14.23 8.52
C GLU A 179 -9.69 13.70 8.10
N MET A 180 -9.00 14.40 7.21
CA MET A 180 -7.69 13.97 6.70
C MET A 180 -6.72 15.14 6.52
N LEU A 181 -5.44 14.85 6.74
CA LEU A 181 -4.29 15.67 6.38
C LEU A 181 -3.54 14.96 5.26
N TYR A 182 -3.45 15.59 4.08
CA TYR A 182 -2.70 15.07 2.94
C TYR A 182 -1.54 15.99 2.58
N PHE A 183 -0.37 15.41 2.32
CA PHE A 183 0.79 16.15 1.82
C PHE A 183 1.60 15.34 0.82
N GLN A 184 1.89 15.96 -0.33
CA GLN A 184 2.71 15.37 -1.39
C GLN A 184 4.06 16.08 -1.61
N GLY A 185 4.30 17.19 -0.92
CA GLY A 185 5.45 18.06 -1.18
C GLY A 185 5.42 18.60 -2.60
N SER A 186 6.42 18.25 -3.40
CA SER A 186 6.57 18.73 -4.77
C SER A 186 5.33 18.46 -5.65
N ALA A 187 4.88 19.49 -6.39
CA ALA A 187 3.82 19.36 -7.39
C ALA A 187 4.15 18.38 -8.54
N LYS A 188 5.43 18.01 -8.73
CA LYS A 188 5.84 17.01 -9.71
C LYS A 188 5.51 15.58 -9.28
N LYS A 189 5.36 15.35 -7.97
CA LYS A 189 5.01 14.04 -7.40
C LYS A 189 3.49 13.87 -7.48
N LYS A 190 3.05 12.68 -7.92
CA LYS A 190 1.63 12.35 -8.10
C LYS A 190 1.03 11.55 -6.93
N HIS A 191 1.77 11.46 -5.84
CA HIS A 191 1.34 10.74 -4.64
C HIS A 191 2.00 11.33 -3.41
N GLY A 192 1.38 11.10 -2.25
CA GLY A 192 1.80 11.69 -0.99
C GLY A 192 1.53 10.76 0.19
N CYS A 193 1.69 11.32 1.37
CA CYS A 193 1.27 10.71 2.61
C CYS A 193 -0.05 11.34 3.08
N CYS A 194 -0.84 10.56 3.80
CA CYS A 194 -2.07 11.02 4.43
C CYS A 194 -2.17 10.49 5.86
N ILE A 195 -2.66 11.32 6.79
CA ILE A 195 -3.18 10.86 8.08
C ILE A 195 -4.67 11.16 8.10
N MET A 196 -5.48 10.17 8.39
CA MET A 196 -6.94 10.25 8.48
C MET A 196 -7.37 9.91 9.91
N TRP A 197 -8.35 10.64 10.47
CA TRP A 197 -8.88 10.38 11.82
C TRP A 197 -10.39 10.59 11.91
N LYS A 198 -11.05 9.89 12.84
CA LYS A 198 -12.49 10.05 13.08
C LYS A 198 -12.79 11.38 13.76
N LYS A 199 -13.68 12.18 13.16
CA LYS A 199 -14.14 13.47 13.70
C LYS A 199 -14.87 13.34 15.04
N SER A 200 -15.49 12.17 15.28
CA SER A 200 -16.20 11.88 16.53
C SER A 200 -15.27 11.56 17.70
N LYS A 201 -14.03 11.11 17.46
CA LYS A 201 -13.09 10.74 18.52
C LYS A 201 -11.97 11.75 18.75
N PHE A 202 -11.61 12.52 17.72
CA PHE A 202 -10.43 13.36 17.77
C PHE A 202 -10.69 14.78 17.30
N THR A 203 -9.96 15.71 17.90
CA THR A 203 -9.81 17.10 17.44
C THR A 203 -8.36 17.34 17.06
N LYS A 204 -8.11 17.83 15.85
CA LYS A 204 -6.76 18.23 15.42
C LYS A 204 -6.31 19.49 16.18
N LEU A 205 -5.17 19.40 16.85
CA LEU A 205 -4.55 20.53 17.54
C LEU A 205 -3.46 21.18 16.69
N LYS A 206 -2.62 20.36 16.04
CA LYS A 206 -1.43 20.82 15.31
C LYS A 206 -1.05 19.86 14.22
N GLU A 207 -0.49 20.38 13.14
CA GLU A 207 0.06 19.59 12.04
C GLU A 207 1.48 20.05 11.64
N ARG A 208 2.23 19.16 11.01
CA ARG A 208 3.54 19.42 10.40
C ARG A 208 3.59 18.74 9.04
N ASN A 209 4.06 19.49 8.04
CA ASN A 209 4.41 18.98 6.72
C ASN A 209 5.93 19.09 6.55
N ILE A 210 6.59 18.00 6.21
CA ILE A 210 8.05 17.88 6.19
C ILE A 210 8.51 17.53 4.78
N GLU A 211 9.30 18.40 4.16
CA GLU A 211 10.02 18.12 2.92
C GLU A 211 11.49 17.82 3.25
N TYR A 212 11.86 16.53 3.27
CA TYR A 212 13.17 16.13 3.78
C TYR A 212 14.33 16.68 2.97
N ASP A 213 14.15 16.89 1.67
CA ASP A 213 15.18 17.44 0.78
C ASP A 213 15.54 18.90 1.13
N LEU A 214 14.75 19.59 1.96
CA LEU A 214 14.97 20.99 2.36
C LEU A 214 15.65 21.13 3.75
N ILE A 215 15.94 20.02 4.44
CA ILE A 215 16.39 20.03 5.83
C ILE A 215 17.70 19.25 5.97
N GLY A 216 18.68 19.77 6.69
CA GLY A 216 19.95 19.07 6.95
C GLY A 216 20.83 18.93 5.70
N CYS A 217 21.53 17.80 5.57
CA CYS A 217 22.48 17.52 4.49
C CYS A 217 22.01 16.32 3.64
N PRO A 218 21.06 16.51 2.70
CA PRO A 218 20.58 15.42 1.84
C PRO A 218 21.71 14.88 0.95
N SER A 219 21.83 13.55 0.85
CA SER A 219 22.85 12.92 -0.01
C SER A 219 22.40 12.70 -1.45
N THR A 220 21.09 12.84 -1.68
CA THR A 220 20.45 12.76 -2.98
C THR A 220 19.07 13.41 -2.90
N LYS A 221 18.48 13.72 -4.05
CA LYS A 221 17.13 14.28 -4.12
C LYS A 221 16.10 13.15 -4.09
N THR A 222 15.27 13.09 -3.07
CA THR A 222 14.36 11.96 -2.86
C THR A 222 12.90 12.27 -3.16
N LEU A 223 12.47 13.53 -3.01
CA LEU A 223 11.07 13.93 -2.97
C LEU A 223 10.24 13.18 -1.91
N CYS A 224 10.89 12.58 -0.91
CA CYS A 224 10.23 11.97 0.23
C CYS A 224 9.65 13.06 1.12
N VAL A 225 8.51 12.75 1.74
CA VAL A 225 7.82 13.68 2.64
C VAL A 225 7.38 12.95 3.89
N GLY A 226 7.34 13.70 4.99
CA GLY A 226 6.74 13.28 6.25
C GLY A 226 5.59 14.21 6.61
N ILE A 227 4.64 13.68 7.38
CA ILE A 227 3.61 14.47 8.03
C ILE A 227 3.44 14.03 9.47
N ALA A 228 3.07 14.96 10.34
CA ALA A 228 2.74 14.67 11.72
C ALA A 228 1.50 15.46 12.15
N VAL A 229 0.71 14.89 13.05
CA VAL A 229 -0.48 15.53 13.62
C VAL A 229 -0.58 15.25 15.12
N ALA A 230 -0.96 16.27 15.89
CA ALA A 230 -1.37 16.12 17.28
C ALA A 230 -2.89 16.10 17.34
N LEU A 231 -3.45 15.05 17.94
CA LEU A 231 -4.89 14.80 18.04
C LEU A 231 -5.27 14.70 19.52
N ALA A 232 -6.14 15.57 20.00
CA ALA A 232 -6.77 15.45 21.31
C ALA A 232 -7.96 14.48 21.24
N PHE A 233 -8.18 13.69 22.29
CA PHE A 233 -9.41 12.91 22.43
C PHE A 233 -10.60 13.84 22.70
N LYS A 234 -11.77 13.50 22.17
CA LYS A 234 -13.04 14.14 22.55
C LYS A 234 -13.64 13.41 23.74
N GLU A 235 -14.09 14.15 24.76
CA GLU A 235 -14.78 13.57 25.92
C GLU A 235 -16.26 13.28 25.62
N ASN A 236 -16.95 14.10 24.80
CA ASN A 236 -18.34 13.89 24.34
C ASN A 236 -18.58 14.54 22.95
N GLU A 237 -19.62 14.09 22.21
CA GLU A 237 -19.96 14.60 20.86
C GLU A 237 -20.37 16.09 20.82
N GLU A 238 -20.73 16.69 21.97
CA GLU A 238 -21.31 18.05 22.05
C GLU A 238 -20.28 19.17 22.29
N GLU A 239 -19.04 18.87 22.68
CA GLU A 239 -17.98 19.89 22.87
C GLU A 239 -17.24 20.17 21.56
N ASN A 240 -17.77 21.10 20.77
CA ASN A 240 -17.24 21.46 19.45
C ASN A 240 -16.01 22.40 19.48
N THR A 241 -15.51 22.80 20.65
CA THR A 241 -14.35 23.68 20.76
C THR A 241 -13.51 23.32 21.98
N ILE A 242 -12.53 22.44 21.78
CA ILE A 242 -11.42 22.30 22.72
C ILE A 242 -10.51 23.52 22.52
N GLU A 243 -10.56 24.48 23.44
CA GLU A 243 -9.53 25.51 23.49
C GLU A 243 -8.18 24.84 23.78
N THR A 244 -7.18 25.08 22.93
CA THR A 244 -5.86 24.44 22.99
C THR A 244 -5.17 24.59 24.35
N ASN A 245 -5.58 25.58 25.15
CA ASN A 245 -5.00 25.91 26.45
C ASN A 245 -5.50 25.02 27.61
N ASN A 246 -6.58 24.23 27.42
CA ASN A 246 -7.17 23.38 28.47
C ASN A 246 -6.94 21.87 28.27
N VAL A 247 -6.15 21.49 27.27
CA VAL A 247 -5.83 20.09 26.98
C VAL A 247 -4.93 19.52 28.08
N LYS A 248 -5.40 18.50 28.79
CA LYS A 248 -4.61 17.83 29.84
C LYS A 248 -3.44 17.07 29.20
N LYS A 249 -2.32 16.95 29.92
CA LYS A 249 -1.24 16.02 29.54
C LYS A 249 -1.82 14.61 29.39
N ASN A 250 -1.33 13.86 28.39
CA ASN A 250 -1.81 12.51 28.01
C ASN A 250 -3.26 12.43 27.46
N ASP A 251 -3.92 13.55 27.20
CA ASP A 251 -5.30 13.57 26.69
C ASP A 251 -5.40 13.50 25.15
N GLY A 252 -4.43 12.84 24.54
CA GLY A 252 -4.33 12.73 23.09
C GLY A 252 -3.13 11.92 22.63
N ILE A 253 -2.92 11.94 21.33
CA ILE A 253 -1.87 11.20 20.64
C ILE A 253 -1.21 12.09 19.60
N ILE A 254 0.08 11.83 19.34
CA ILE A 254 0.83 12.40 18.23
C ILE A 254 1.06 11.28 17.23
N VAL A 255 0.69 11.50 15.97
CA VAL A 255 0.82 10.49 14.91
C VAL A 255 1.65 11.06 13.78
N GLY A 256 2.74 10.39 13.43
CA GLY A 256 3.55 10.66 12.26
C GLY A 256 3.38 9.60 11.17
N THR A 257 3.54 10.01 9.92
CA THR A 257 3.75 9.06 8.83
C THR A 257 4.71 9.62 7.79
N THR A 258 5.41 8.71 7.12
CA THR A 258 6.38 9.02 6.08
C THR A 258 6.42 7.88 5.09
N HIS A 259 7.03 8.10 3.93
CA HIS A 259 7.46 7.03 3.04
C HIS A 259 8.93 7.28 2.72
N LEU A 260 9.82 6.50 3.35
CA LEU A 260 11.26 6.66 3.24
C LEU A 260 11.80 6.35 1.84
N TYR A 261 13.02 6.81 1.57
CA TYR A 261 13.65 6.59 0.27
C TYR A 261 13.96 5.11 -0.01
N TRP A 262 13.45 4.63 -1.14
CA TRP A 262 13.35 3.21 -1.48
C TRP A 262 14.67 2.53 -1.90
N ARG A 263 15.69 3.29 -2.34
CA ARG A 263 16.92 2.70 -2.88
C ARG A 263 17.75 2.01 -1.79
N PRO A 264 18.01 0.69 -1.85
CA PRO A 264 18.67 -0.03 -0.76
C PRO A 264 20.02 0.55 -0.31
N GLN A 265 20.80 1.12 -1.23
CA GLN A 265 22.13 1.67 -0.94
C GLN A 265 22.10 2.97 -0.13
N CYS A 266 20.95 3.64 -0.04
CA CYS A 266 20.81 4.98 0.55
C CYS A 266 20.44 4.95 2.04
N MET A 267 21.19 4.18 2.83
CA MET A 267 20.94 4.02 4.27
C MET A 267 21.05 5.35 5.04
N TYR A 268 22.06 6.17 4.72
CA TYR A 268 22.21 7.50 5.33
C TYR A 268 20.96 8.34 5.14
N GLU A 269 20.42 8.36 3.91
CA GLU A 269 19.29 9.21 3.58
C GLU A 269 18.02 8.76 4.32
N ARG A 270 17.80 7.46 4.44
CA ARG A 270 16.72 6.92 5.29
C ARG A 270 16.91 7.26 6.77
N GLY A 271 18.14 7.13 7.29
CA GLY A 271 18.49 7.51 8.66
C GLY A 271 18.22 9.00 8.92
N ARG A 272 18.65 9.87 8.01
CA ARG A 272 18.39 11.31 8.09
C ARG A 272 16.90 11.64 8.07
N GLN A 273 16.14 11.02 7.16
CA GLN A 273 14.69 11.23 7.04
C GLN A 273 13.94 10.80 8.30
N ILE A 274 14.25 9.62 8.86
CA ILE A 274 13.58 9.15 10.06
C ILE A 274 13.97 9.98 11.28
N LEU A 275 15.22 10.44 11.38
CA LEU A 275 15.66 11.38 12.43
C LEU A 275 14.85 12.68 12.39
N ILE A 276 14.72 13.31 11.22
CA ILE A 276 13.96 14.56 11.08
C ILE A 276 12.50 14.36 11.48
N LEU A 277 11.89 13.23 11.09
CA LEU A 277 10.52 12.93 11.50
C LEU A 277 10.42 12.79 13.02
N THR A 278 11.30 12.01 13.64
CA THR A 278 11.25 11.76 15.09
C THR A 278 11.53 13.02 15.89
N GLU A 279 12.44 13.91 15.46
CA GLU A 279 12.65 15.22 16.07
C GLU A 279 11.37 16.07 16.05
N ASN A 280 10.68 16.13 14.91
CA ASN A 280 9.41 16.86 14.79
C ASN A 280 8.32 16.30 15.74
N LEU A 281 8.25 14.97 15.88
CA LEU A 281 7.31 14.32 16.78
C LEU A 281 7.64 14.58 18.26
N VAL A 282 8.93 14.53 18.61
CA VAL A 282 9.42 14.85 19.97
C VAL A 282 9.15 16.31 20.31
N ASP A 283 9.33 17.22 19.38
CA ASP A 283 9.03 18.64 19.59
C ASP A 283 7.53 18.88 19.83
N MET A 284 6.65 18.17 19.12
CA MET A 284 5.21 18.18 19.41
C MET A 284 4.91 17.56 20.77
N ASN A 285 5.63 16.51 21.18
CA ASN A 285 5.45 15.90 22.49
C ASN A 285 5.89 16.82 23.64
N LYS A 286 6.93 17.65 23.47
CA LYS A 286 7.30 18.66 24.48
C LYS A 286 6.17 19.66 24.75
N GLU A 287 5.36 19.96 23.74
CA GLU A 287 4.22 20.89 23.81
C GLU A 287 2.99 20.25 24.46
N PHE A 288 2.61 19.03 24.04
CA PHE A 288 1.35 18.40 24.46
C PHE A 288 1.49 17.30 25.53
N GLY A 289 2.68 16.70 25.65
CA GLY A 289 2.93 15.53 26.51
C GLY A 289 2.11 14.30 26.09
N PHE A 290 1.82 14.12 24.80
CA PHE A 290 1.02 13.02 24.27
C PHE A 290 1.87 11.83 23.86
N ASN A 291 1.30 10.62 23.91
CA ASN A 291 1.95 9.42 23.38
C ASN A 291 2.24 9.57 21.88
N ILE A 292 3.48 9.25 21.48
CA ILE A 292 3.94 9.39 20.09
C ILE A 292 3.86 8.05 19.37
N PHE A 293 3.23 8.07 18.20
CA PHE A 293 3.22 6.99 17.23
C PHE A 293 3.77 7.47 15.91
N PHE A 294 4.44 6.59 15.18
CA PHE A 294 4.70 6.82 13.78
C PHE A 294 4.57 5.53 12.99
N ALA A 295 4.01 5.63 11.79
CA ALA A 295 3.72 4.49 10.96
C ALA A 295 4.03 4.73 9.48
N GLY A 296 4.37 3.67 8.74
CA GLY A 296 4.61 3.73 7.29
C GLY A 296 6.06 3.65 6.80
N VAL A 297 6.98 3.05 7.54
CA VAL A 297 8.42 3.26 7.31
C VAL A 297 9.14 2.08 6.64
N HIS A 298 9.49 2.18 5.34
CA HIS A 298 10.20 1.11 4.61
C HIS A 298 11.73 1.06 4.83
N GLU A 299 12.22 -0.02 5.46
CA GLU A 299 13.44 -0.76 5.04
C GLU A 299 13.57 -2.18 5.65
N LYS A 300 14.18 -3.12 4.88
CA LYS A 300 15.31 -3.93 5.35
C LYS A 300 16.50 -3.89 4.40
N SER A 301 17.66 -3.64 5.00
CA SER A 301 19.00 -3.66 4.42
C SER A 301 19.29 -4.96 3.68
N ALA A 302 20.04 -4.86 2.59
CA ALA A 302 20.54 -5.98 1.80
C ALA A 302 21.46 -6.88 2.64
N ALA A 303 20.86 -7.84 3.34
CA ALA A 303 21.55 -8.99 3.91
C ALA A 303 20.90 -10.29 3.42
N SER A 304 20.83 -10.46 2.11
CA SER A 304 20.82 -11.79 1.50
C SER A 304 21.75 -11.77 0.30
N SER A 305 22.93 -12.34 0.52
CA SER A 305 23.90 -12.70 -0.50
C SER A 305 23.23 -13.54 -1.60
N SER A 306 22.87 -12.89 -2.70
CA SER A 306 22.88 -13.53 -4.01
C SER A 306 23.45 -12.51 -4.98
N SER A 307 24.58 -12.87 -5.58
CA SER A 307 25.37 -12.04 -6.46
C SER A 307 24.48 -11.39 -7.53
N PRO A 308 24.56 -10.06 -7.76
CA PRO A 308 23.85 -9.46 -8.87
C PRO A 308 24.48 -10.01 -10.15
N LYS A 309 23.76 -10.87 -10.86
CA LYS A 309 24.04 -11.09 -12.28
C LYS A 309 23.84 -9.75 -12.96
N SER A 310 24.91 -9.31 -13.61
CA SER A 310 24.99 -8.11 -14.45
C SER A 310 23.79 -8.04 -15.38
N GLU A 311 22.92 -7.04 -15.20
CA GLU A 311 22.00 -6.62 -16.25
C GLU A 311 21.96 -5.09 -16.38
N SER A 312 22.13 -4.70 -17.63
CA SER A 312 22.15 -3.39 -18.28
C SER A 312 21.59 -2.19 -17.53
N THR A 313 22.47 -1.19 -17.42
CA THR A 313 22.22 0.24 -17.38
C THR A 313 20.92 0.69 -18.08
N THR A 314 19.89 0.96 -17.27
CA THR A 314 18.89 1.97 -17.60
C THR A 314 19.29 3.28 -16.93
N ASN A 315 19.60 4.29 -17.75
CA ASN A 315 19.96 5.65 -17.36
C ASN A 315 18.95 6.27 -16.38
N SER A 316 19.31 6.35 -15.10
CA SER A 316 18.86 7.42 -14.21
C SER A 316 20.11 8.10 -13.67
N ASN A 317 20.47 9.25 -14.24
CA ASN A 317 21.54 10.12 -13.77
C ASN A 317 21.15 10.78 -12.44
N GLU A 318 20.96 9.99 -11.38
CA GLU A 318 20.85 10.50 -10.01
C GLU A 318 22.21 10.34 -9.36
N GLU A 319 22.93 11.46 -9.27
CA GLU A 319 24.27 11.53 -8.69
C GLU A 319 24.15 11.30 -7.17
N ILE A 320 24.70 10.17 -6.69
CA ILE A 320 24.84 9.92 -5.24
C ILE A 320 25.99 10.79 -4.75
N ILE A 321 25.70 11.73 -3.86
CA ILE A 321 26.71 12.65 -3.34
C ILE A 321 27.55 11.88 -2.30
N PRO A 322 28.88 11.77 -2.48
CA PRO A 322 29.75 11.16 -1.48
C PRO A 322 29.66 11.97 -0.17
N LEU A 323 29.31 11.31 0.93
CA LEU A 323 29.16 11.96 2.23
C LEU A 323 30.44 11.86 3.06
N PRO A 324 30.91 12.98 3.63
CA PRO A 324 31.96 12.96 4.65
C PRO A 324 31.58 12.14 5.89
N ASN A 325 32.54 11.41 6.46
CA ASN A 325 32.37 10.64 7.71
C ASN A 325 31.83 11.48 8.88
N ALA A 326 32.15 12.79 8.92
CA ALA A 326 31.67 13.71 9.95
C ALA A 326 30.13 13.76 10.02
N HIS A 327 29.43 13.70 8.89
CA HIS A 327 27.97 13.73 8.86
C HIS A 327 27.33 12.44 9.37
N ILE A 328 28.00 11.29 9.19
CA ILE A 328 27.51 10.01 9.74
C ILE A 328 27.64 10.03 11.26
N SER A 329 28.78 10.47 11.79
CA SER A 329 29.00 10.59 13.23
C SER A 329 28.03 11.59 13.87
N GLU A 330 27.76 12.71 13.20
CA GLU A 330 26.76 13.68 13.65
C GLU A 330 25.35 13.07 13.69
N LEU A 331 24.94 12.38 12.62
CA LEU A 331 23.64 11.71 12.55
C LEU A 331 23.48 10.69 13.70
N LEU A 332 24.49 9.86 13.95
CA LEU A 332 24.46 8.89 15.05
C LEU A 332 24.41 9.57 16.43
N SER A 333 25.10 10.71 16.59
CA SER A 333 25.05 11.50 17.83
C SER A 333 23.70 12.18 18.04
N GLN A 334 22.96 12.52 16.98
CA GLN A 334 21.61 13.04 17.08
C GLN A 334 20.62 11.93 17.44
N PHE A 335 20.73 10.75 16.82
CA PHE A 335 19.90 9.60 17.16
C PHE A 335 20.01 9.17 18.62
N SER A 336 21.20 9.25 19.23
CA SER A 336 21.38 8.87 20.63
C SER A 336 20.66 9.79 21.63
N LYS A 337 20.19 10.96 21.18
CA LYS A 337 19.43 11.92 21.99
C LYS A 337 17.91 11.75 21.86
N ILE A 338 17.45 10.92 20.92
CA ILE A 338 16.02 10.72 20.66
C ILE A 338 15.50 9.51 21.46
N PRO A 339 14.26 9.60 22.00
CA PRO A 339 13.58 8.45 22.59
C PRO A 339 13.66 7.18 21.73
N LYS A 340 13.78 6.04 22.39
CA LYS A 340 13.77 4.75 21.70
C LYS A 340 12.37 4.48 21.13
N SER A 341 12.35 3.81 19.97
CA SER A 341 11.11 3.42 19.30
C SER A 341 10.96 1.90 19.33
N VAL A 342 9.73 1.41 19.57
CA VAL A 342 9.42 -0.02 19.59
C VAL A 342 8.43 -0.35 18.49
N SER A 343 8.79 -1.31 17.63
CA SER A 343 7.87 -1.87 16.64
C SER A 343 6.83 -2.73 17.35
N LEU A 344 5.55 -2.36 17.23
CA LEU A 344 4.47 -3.04 17.92
C LEU A 344 4.25 -4.44 17.36
N TYR A 345 4.37 -4.62 16.04
CA TYR A 345 4.30 -5.94 15.43
C TYR A 345 5.49 -6.82 15.84
N ALA A 346 6.73 -6.31 15.83
CA ALA A 346 7.88 -7.09 16.30
C ALA A 346 7.71 -7.55 17.77
N LYS A 347 7.17 -6.67 18.62
CA LYS A 347 6.99 -6.97 20.05
C LYS A 347 5.88 -8.00 20.33
N TYR A 348 4.76 -7.92 19.62
CA TYR A 348 3.54 -8.65 20.00
C TYR A 348 3.09 -9.70 18.99
N TYR A 349 3.48 -9.61 17.71
CA TYR A 349 2.93 -10.45 16.65
C TYR A 349 3.23 -11.94 16.83
N LYS A 350 4.39 -12.29 17.39
CA LYS A 350 4.72 -13.68 17.73
C LYS A 350 3.72 -14.35 18.69
N GLN A 351 3.09 -13.57 19.58
CA GLN A 351 2.06 -14.08 20.50
C GLN A 351 0.73 -14.37 19.78
N VAL A 352 0.50 -13.69 18.66
CA VAL A 352 -0.70 -13.80 17.84
C VAL A 352 -0.57 -14.94 16.82
N GLU A 353 0.58 -15.03 16.14
CA GLU A 353 0.78 -15.98 15.05
C GLU A 353 2.24 -16.38 14.92
N GLN A 354 2.64 -17.40 15.68
CA GLN A 354 4.02 -17.84 15.75
C GLN A 354 4.58 -18.24 14.38
N GLU A 355 3.88 -19.07 13.60
CA GLU A 355 4.34 -19.58 12.30
C GLU A 355 4.55 -18.48 11.25
N ASN A 356 3.78 -17.39 11.32
CA ASN A 356 3.89 -16.23 10.43
C ASN A 356 4.82 -15.14 10.99
N SER A 357 5.44 -15.39 12.14
CA SER A 357 6.43 -14.51 12.79
C SER A 357 7.86 -15.05 12.75
N GLU A 358 8.06 -16.25 12.20
CA GLU A 358 9.36 -16.92 12.06
C GLU A 358 10.16 -16.38 10.87
N THR A 359 10.52 -15.10 10.92
CA THR A 359 11.64 -14.57 10.13
C THR A 359 12.88 -14.48 11.00
N MET A 360 14.05 -14.34 10.38
CA MET A 360 15.36 -14.25 11.06
C MET A 360 15.48 -13.07 12.08
N ILE A 361 14.45 -12.24 12.27
CA ILE A 361 14.49 -10.99 13.05
C ILE A 361 13.20 -10.84 13.89
N PHE A 362 13.38 -10.87 15.22
CA PHE A 362 12.49 -10.33 16.27
C PHE A 362 10.96 -10.40 16.10
N GLY A 363 10.38 -11.56 15.76
CA GLY A 363 8.92 -11.77 15.86
C GLY A 363 8.07 -10.91 14.92
N GLU A 364 8.68 -10.32 13.89
CA GLU A 364 8.01 -9.56 12.84
C GLU A 364 7.21 -10.49 11.91
N PRO A 365 6.11 -10.01 11.29
CA PRO A 365 5.42 -10.78 10.26
C PRO A 365 6.37 -11.13 9.11
N LYS A 366 6.07 -12.20 8.35
CA LYS A 366 6.88 -12.58 7.19
C LYS A 366 6.84 -11.53 6.08
N PHE A 367 5.65 -11.01 5.79
CA PHE A 367 5.43 -10.11 4.68
C PHE A 367 4.49 -8.98 5.10
N THR A 368 4.92 -7.74 4.87
CA THR A 368 4.01 -6.58 4.76
C THR A 368 4.01 -6.03 3.35
N CYS A 369 5.04 -6.36 2.55
CA CYS A 369 5.14 -6.13 1.12
C CYS A 369 5.38 -7.47 0.41
N TYR A 370 4.64 -7.70 -0.68
CA TYR A 370 4.79 -8.87 -1.54
C TYR A 370 4.80 -8.47 -3.02
N GLY A 371 5.83 -7.72 -3.40
CA GLY A 371 6.07 -7.32 -4.78
C GLY A 371 6.80 -8.37 -5.61
N HIS A 372 6.97 -8.08 -6.90
CA HIS A 372 7.73 -8.95 -7.80
C HIS A 372 9.22 -8.99 -7.44
N TRP A 373 9.80 -7.83 -7.11
CA TRP A 373 11.23 -7.66 -6.84
C TRP A 373 11.61 -7.80 -5.37
N PHE A 374 10.66 -7.60 -4.46
CA PHE A 374 10.89 -7.64 -3.04
C PHE A 374 9.70 -8.28 -2.32
N LYS A 375 10.00 -9.14 -1.35
CA LYS A 375 9.03 -9.76 -0.45
C LYS A 375 9.61 -9.71 0.95
N GLY A 376 8.89 -9.09 1.88
CA GLY A 376 9.33 -9.00 3.26
C GLY A 376 8.57 -7.96 4.06
N THR A 377 9.04 -7.73 5.28
CA THR A 377 8.49 -6.71 6.18
C THR A 377 9.22 -5.40 6.00
N LEU A 378 8.43 -4.39 5.69
CA LEU A 378 8.86 -3.03 5.47
C LEU A 378 7.85 -2.01 6.01
N ASP A 379 6.68 -2.44 6.46
CA ASP A 379 5.66 -1.56 7.02
C ASP A 379 5.66 -1.76 8.53
N TYR A 380 5.54 -0.67 9.28
CA TYR A 380 5.66 -0.68 10.72
C TYR A 380 4.69 0.30 11.36
N ILE A 381 4.28 -0.04 12.59
CA ILE A 381 3.69 0.88 13.55
C ILE A 381 4.63 0.91 14.75
N PHE A 382 5.25 2.05 14.95
CA PHE A 382 6.15 2.31 16.07
C PHE A 382 5.46 3.16 17.12
N MET A 383 5.82 2.91 18.37
CA MET A 383 5.56 3.81 19.49
C MET A 383 6.91 4.29 20.04
N MET A 384 7.07 5.60 20.26
CA MET A 384 8.26 6.15 20.91
C MET A 384 8.09 6.19 22.43
N ASN A 385 9.17 5.94 23.16
CA ASN A 385 9.21 6.08 24.61
C ASN A 385 10.61 6.46 25.13
N ASP A 386 10.63 7.30 26.15
CA ASP A 386 11.85 7.72 26.86
C ASP A 386 12.16 6.86 28.11
N ASP A 387 11.19 6.09 28.61
CA ASP A 387 11.29 5.41 29.91
C ASP A 387 11.48 3.87 29.78
N GLU A 388 12.20 3.27 30.74
CA GLU A 388 12.36 1.81 30.84
C GLU A 388 11.03 1.12 31.18
N ASN A 389 10.11 1.85 31.84
CA ASN A 389 8.72 1.43 32.07
C ASN A 389 7.84 1.71 30.84
N LEU A 390 8.12 0.95 29.79
CA LEU A 390 7.35 0.95 28.55
C LEU A 390 5.85 0.79 28.84
N PHE A 391 4.99 1.59 28.20
CA PHE A 391 3.52 1.45 28.28
C PHE A 391 2.88 1.85 29.63
N LYS A 392 3.40 2.88 30.33
CA LYS A 392 2.88 3.30 31.64
C LYS A 392 1.38 3.63 31.65
N ASN A 393 0.89 4.25 30.59
CA ASN A 393 -0.50 4.73 30.51
C ASN A 393 -1.24 4.29 29.24
N ILE A 394 -0.70 3.30 28.54
CA ILE A 394 -1.29 2.77 27.31
C ILE A 394 -1.03 1.28 27.21
N LYS A 395 -1.96 0.51 26.66
CA LYS A 395 -1.84 -0.93 26.46
C LYS A 395 -2.23 -1.28 25.04
N VAL A 396 -1.47 -2.17 24.41
CA VAL A 396 -1.90 -2.80 23.16
C VAL A 396 -2.84 -3.95 23.48
N THR A 397 -4.03 -3.95 22.90
CA THR A 397 -5.08 -4.96 23.17
C THR A 397 -5.25 -5.95 22.03
N LYS A 398 -5.20 -5.47 20.78
CA LYS A 398 -5.40 -6.30 19.59
C LYS A 398 -4.46 -5.90 18.46
N ILE A 399 -4.11 -6.87 17.62
CA ILE A 399 -3.33 -6.66 16.38
C ILE A 399 -4.02 -7.38 15.23
N LEU A 400 -4.02 -6.76 14.06
CA LEU A 400 -4.56 -7.36 12.84
C LEU A 400 -3.64 -8.48 12.35
N LYS A 401 -4.21 -9.68 12.17
CA LYS A 401 -3.48 -10.84 11.64
C LYS A 401 -2.96 -10.57 10.23
N MET A 402 -1.84 -11.20 9.86
CA MET A 402 -1.31 -11.15 8.51
C MET A 402 -1.76 -12.38 7.73
N PRO A 403 -2.08 -12.22 6.44
CA PRO A 403 -2.40 -13.34 5.56
C PRO A 403 -1.18 -14.24 5.34
N GLU A 404 -1.44 -15.47 4.93
CA GLU A 404 -0.44 -16.45 4.55
C GLU A 404 0.01 -16.28 3.09
N GLU A 405 1.24 -16.70 2.78
CA GLU A 405 1.81 -16.56 1.44
C GLU A 405 0.97 -17.22 0.33
N LYS A 406 0.30 -18.34 0.64
CA LYS A 406 -0.58 -19.04 -0.30
C LYS A 406 -1.76 -18.18 -0.79
N GLU A 407 -2.13 -17.15 -0.05
CA GLU A 407 -3.24 -16.26 -0.36
C GLU A 407 -2.86 -15.16 -1.37
N PHE A 408 -1.55 -14.96 -1.63
CA PHE A 408 -1.05 -13.92 -2.54
C PHE A 408 -1.02 -14.35 -4.01
N PHE A 409 -1.25 -15.62 -4.30
CA PHE A 409 -1.14 -16.16 -5.66
C PHE A 409 -2.08 -15.44 -6.66
N PRO A 410 -1.62 -15.12 -7.89
CA PRO A 410 -0.28 -15.35 -8.44
C PRO A 410 0.76 -14.27 -8.09
N ALA A 411 0.32 -13.09 -7.65
CA ALA A 411 1.12 -11.97 -7.16
C ALA A 411 0.21 -10.93 -6.48
N LEU A 412 0.79 -9.95 -5.79
CA LEU A 412 0.10 -8.73 -5.40
C LEU A 412 0.45 -7.55 -6.34
N PRO A 413 -0.49 -6.62 -6.61
CA PRO A 413 -1.91 -6.68 -6.25
C PRO A 413 -2.68 -7.71 -7.08
N ASN A 414 -3.76 -8.25 -6.51
CA ASN A 414 -4.71 -9.15 -7.17
C ASN A 414 -6.17 -8.72 -6.86
N LEU A 415 -7.14 -9.59 -7.14
CA LEU A 415 -8.56 -9.30 -6.90
C LEU A 415 -8.93 -9.27 -5.41
N LYS A 416 -8.16 -9.96 -4.56
CA LYS A 416 -8.38 -10.05 -3.11
C LYS A 416 -7.63 -8.97 -2.33
N PHE A 417 -6.43 -8.62 -2.78
CA PHE A 417 -5.55 -7.61 -2.18
C PHE A 417 -5.20 -6.55 -3.22
N ASN A 418 -5.57 -5.30 -2.96
CA ASN A 418 -5.55 -4.24 -3.97
C ASN A 418 -4.34 -3.29 -3.86
N SER A 419 -3.34 -3.69 -3.09
CA SER A 419 -2.00 -3.12 -3.03
C SER A 419 -0.98 -4.27 -3.05
N ASP A 420 0.28 -3.98 -3.34
CA ASP A 420 1.42 -4.88 -3.09
C ASP A 420 1.89 -4.85 -1.64
N HIS A 421 1.30 -3.98 -0.83
CA HIS A 421 1.43 -3.96 0.62
C HIS A 421 0.16 -4.48 1.30
N LEU A 422 0.30 -4.87 2.56
CA LEU A 422 -0.77 -5.34 3.42
C LEU A 422 -0.93 -4.34 4.56
N CYS A 423 -2.17 -3.93 4.86
CA CYS A 423 -2.37 -2.98 5.94
C CYS A 423 -2.05 -3.62 7.30
N LEU A 424 -1.46 -2.83 8.18
CA LEU A 424 -1.24 -3.17 9.58
C LEU A 424 -2.23 -2.39 10.43
N MET A 425 -2.69 -2.96 11.54
CA MET A 425 -3.58 -2.27 12.45
C MET A 425 -3.44 -2.78 13.87
N VAL A 426 -3.46 -1.84 14.81
CA VAL A 426 -3.28 -2.10 16.24
C VAL A 426 -4.37 -1.38 17.03
N GLU A 427 -4.95 -2.04 18.03
CA GLU A 427 -5.89 -1.47 19.00
C GLU A 427 -5.16 -1.19 20.33
N PHE A 428 -5.51 -0.06 20.94
CA PHE A 428 -4.96 0.41 22.19
C PHE A 428 -6.05 0.78 23.19
N ASN A 429 -5.73 0.60 24.48
CA ASN A 429 -6.40 1.27 25.59
C ASN A 429 -5.43 2.30 26.18
N ILE A 430 -5.85 3.55 26.38
CA ILE A 430 -5.06 4.61 27.04
C ILE A 430 -5.80 5.11 28.29
N TRP A 431 -5.07 5.51 29.34
CA TRP A 431 -5.61 6.03 30.60
C TRP A 431 -4.78 7.17 31.19
#